data_AF-A0A2N1KSK1-F1
#
_entry.id   AF-A0A2N1KSK1-F1
#
_cell.length_a   1.000
_cell.length_b   1.000
_cell.length_c   1.000
_cell.angle_alpha   90.00
_cell.angle_beta   90.00
_cell.angle_gamma   90.00
#
_symmetry.space_group_name_H-M   'P 1'
#
loop_
_entity.id
_entity.type
_entity.pdbx_description
1 polymer ?
#
loop_
_entity_poly.entity_id
_entity_poly.type
_entity_poly.pdbx_seq_one_letter_code
_entity_poly.pdbx_strand_id
1 'polypeptide(L)'
;MENLLYDFYALFTERSLLDDLYDEHLLTSLTTTLVVFVLIGIGAYYFGMNKVRYAKASTWLLVLGSSAVLTMIVAIVTCSQKADQEIPRRKGHPELGRYFDQGGSVFFGFGFEMFLLAAVLFFVLSLAVKNLSTNNRKIPF
;
A
#
# COMPACT_ATOMS: atom_id res chain seq x y z
N MET A 1 -0.17 14.78 11.59
CA MET A 1 0.15 13.40 11.20
C MET A 1 0.12 13.26 9.68
N GLU A 2 -0.91 13.79 9.03
CA GLU A 2 -1.06 13.78 7.57
C GLU A 2 0.06 14.51 6.81
N ASN A 3 0.60 15.63 7.34
CA ASN A 3 1.75 16.32 6.73
C ASN A 3 3.03 15.48 6.72
N LEU A 4 3.28 14.67 7.75
CA LEU A 4 4.45 13.75 7.78
C LEU A 4 4.29 12.62 6.75
N LEU A 5 3.05 12.13 6.58
CA LEU A 5 2.72 11.15 5.54
C LEU A 5 2.91 11.74 4.14
N TYR A 6 2.41 12.95 3.93
CA TYR A 6 2.62 13.70 2.71
C TYR A 6 4.10 13.84 2.37
N ASP A 7 4.92 14.29 3.34
CA ASP A 7 6.37 14.45 3.14
C ASP A 7 7.07 13.13 2.82
N PHE A 8 6.63 12.02 3.43
CA PHE A 8 7.16 10.69 3.14
C PHE A 8 6.83 10.23 1.72
N TYR A 9 5.57 10.37 1.31
CA TYR A 9 5.16 9.98 -0.04
C TYR A 9 5.75 10.89 -1.12
N ALA A 10 6.02 12.16 -0.82
CA ALA A 10 6.65 13.11 -1.76
C ALA A 10 8.08 12.71 -2.18
N LEU A 11 8.68 11.71 -1.52
CA LEU A 11 9.95 11.10 -1.92
C LEU A 11 9.81 10.08 -3.06
N PHE A 12 8.59 9.57 -3.29
CA PHE A 12 8.33 8.42 -4.18
C PHE A 12 7.27 8.70 -5.25
N THR A 13 6.34 9.61 -4.97
CA THR A 13 5.19 9.93 -5.81
C THR A 13 5.26 11.38 -6.29
N GLU A 14 4.67 11.65 -7.45
CA GLU A 14 4.55 13.01 -7.98
C GLU A 14 3.72 13.91 -7.05
N ARG A 15 4.28 15.07 -6.69
CA ARG A 15 3.69 15.96 -5.66
C ARG A 15 2.28 16.43 -5.99
N SER A 16 2.00 16.66 -7.26
CA SER A 16 0.68 17.08 -7.74
C SER A 16 -0.40 16.01 -7.54
N LEU A 17 -0.07 14.72 -7.71
CA LEU A 17 -0.98 13.63 -7.37
C LEU A 17 -1.17 13.53 -5.85
N LEU A 18 -0.12 13.79 -5.06
CA LEU A 18 -0.20 13.80 -3.61
C LEU A 18 -1.05 14.95 -3.07
N ASP A 19 -0.97 16.12 -3.69
CA ASP A 19 -1.83 17.26 -3.36
C ASP A 19 -3.30 16.89 -3.57
N ASP A 20 -3.62 16.25 -4.70
CA ASP A 20 -4.98 15.77 -4.99
C ASP A 20 -5.43 14.68 -3.99
N LEU A 21 -4.56 13.73 -3.65
CA LEU A 21 -4.86 12.66 -2.68
C LEU A 21 -4.99 13.17 -1.23
N TYR A 22 -4.23 14.20 -0.87
CA TYR A 22 -4.28 14.85 0.43
C TYR A 22 -5.57 15.67 0.56
N ASP A 23 -5.94 16.41 -0.49
CA ASP A 23 -7.14 17.25 -0.46
C ASP A 23 -8.43 16.43 -0.36
N GLU A 24 -8.45 15.25 -0.97
CA GLU A 24 -9.56 14.30 -0.91
C GLU A 24 -9.53 13.39 0.34
N HIS A 25 -8.58 13.60 1.28
CA HIS A 25 -8.37 12.78 2.47
C HIS A 25 -8.17 11.28 2.17
N LEU A 26 -7.67 10.96 0.97
CA LEU A 26 -7.45 9.58 0.52
C LEU A 26 -6.11 9.04 1.02
N LEU A 27 -5.11 9.90 1.18
CA LEU A 27 -3.76 9.51 1.56
C LEU A 27 -3.74 8.68 2.86
N THR A 28 -4.43 9.15 3.89
CA THR A 28 -4.52 8.47 5.19
C THR A 28 -5.26 7.12 5.07
N SER A 29 -6.37 7.09 4.34
CA SER A 29 -7.19 5.88 4.15
C SER A 29 -6.44 4.78 3.40
N LEU A 30 -5.77 5.15 2.30
CA LEU A 30 -4.98 4.25 1.46
C LEU A 30 -3.77 3.70 2.21
N THR A 31 -3.07 4.56 2.97
CA THR A 31 -1.95 4.13 3.83
C THR A 31 -2.43 3.14 4.89
N THR A 32 -3.56 3.42 5.55
CA THR A 32 -4.12 2.53 6.57
C THR A 32 -4.47 1.18 5.98
N THR A 33 -5.07 1.18 4.78
CA THR A 33 -5.43 -0.05 4.06
C THR A 33 -4.19 -0.88 3.73
N LEU A 34 -3.13 -0.25 3.23
CA LEU A 34 -1.84 -0.88 2.99
C LEU A 34 -1.31 -1.55 4.26
N VAL A 35 -1.27 -0.83 5.38
CA VAL A 35 -0.77 -1.35 6.66
C VAL A 35 -1.62 -2.55 7.12
N VAL A 36 -2.94 -2.44 7.05
CA VAL A 36 -3.86 -3.53 7.45
C VAL A 36 -3.62 -4.79 6.61
N PHE A 37 -3.54 -4.67 5.28
CA PHE A 37 -3.31 -5.83 4.42
C PHE A 37 -1.95 -6.48 4.67
N VAL A 38 -0.90 -5.67 4.84
CA VAL A 38 0.42 -6.18 5.18
C VAL A 38 0.40 -6.94 6.52
N LEU A 39 -0.23 -6.37 7.55
CA LEU A 39 -0.33 -7.00 8.87
C LEU A 39 -1.15 -8.30 8.83
N ILE A 40 -2.27 -8.32 8.11
CA ILE A 40 -3.08 -9.53 7.91
C ILE A 40 -2.28 -10.60 7.19
N GLY A 41 -1.55 -10.24 6.12
CA GLY A 41 -0.69 -11.16 5.39
C GLY A 41 0.38 -11.78 6.29
N ILE A 42 1.09 -10.95 7.06
CA ILE A 42 2.08 -11.41 8.05
C ILE A 42 1.42 -12.34 9.05
N GLY A 43 0.33 -11.92 9.70
CA GLY A 43 -0.40 -12.73 10.66
C GLY A 43 -0.81 -14.09 10.10
N ALA A 44 -1.36 -14.12 8.88
CA ALA A 44 -1.77 -15.34 8.20
C ALA A 44 -0.58 -16.28 7.91
N TYR A 45 0.55 -15.73 7.44
CA TYR A 45 1.76 -16.51 7.19
C TYR A 45 2.30 -17.12 8.49
N TYR A 46 2.55 -16.30 9.50
CA TYR A 46 3.18 -16.72 10.76
C TYR A 46 2.27 -17.63 11.60
N PHE A 47 0.95 -17.44 11.56
CA PHE A 47 0.00 -18.38 12.16
C PHE A 47 -0.01 -19.74 11.43
N GLY A 48 0.08 -19.72 10.10
CA GLY A 48 0.14 -20.91 9.27
C GLY A 48 1.43 -21.74 9.40
N MET A 49 2.55 -21.11 9.80
CA MET A 49 3.87 -21.77 9.90
C MET A 49 3.94 -22.95 10.88
N ASN A 50 2.98 -23.09 11.80
CA ASN A 50 2.90 -24.28 12.65
C ASN A 50 2.73 -25.58 11.84
N LYS A 51 2.28 -25.47 10.58
CA LYS A 51 2.21 -26.56 9.63
C LYS A 51 3.41 -26.49 8.67
N VAL A 52 4.16 -27.59 8.56
CA VAL A 52 5.38 -27.72 7.73
C VAL A 52 5.18 -27.28 6.26
N ARG A 53 3.97 -27.44 5.71
CA ARG A 53 3.64 -27.01 4.34
C ARG A 53 3.82 -25.50 4.11
N TYR A 54 3.62 -24.68 5.14
CA TYR A 54 3.62 -23.21 5.04
C TYR A 54 4.94 -22.57 5.50
N ALA A 55 5.83 -23.33 6.16
CA ALA A 55 7.17 -22.89 6.56
C ALA A 55 8.16 -22.94 5.37
N LYS A 56 7.78 -22.34 4.23
CA LYS A 56 8.55 -22.34 2.97
C LYS A 56 8.68 -20.94 2.41
N ALA A 57 9.83 -20.65 1.78
CA ALA A 57 10.08 -19.35 1.15
C ALA A 57 9.06 -19.05 0.05
N SER A 58 8.64 -20.06 -0.70
CA SER A 58 7.60 -19.92 -1.72
C SER A 58 6.26 -19.48 -1.15
N THR A 59 5.85 -20.01 0.00
CA THR A 59 4.63 -19.58 0.69
C THR A 59 4.77 -18.14 1.19
N TRP A 60 5.92 -17.78 1.74
CA TRP A 60 6.18 -16.41 2.18
C TRP A 60 6.11 -15.41 1.01
N LEU A 61 6.75 -15.72 -0.11
CA LEU A 61 6.69 -14.92 -1.35
C LEU A 61 5.27 -14.81 -1.91
N LEU A 62 4.49 -15.90 -1.86
CA LEU A 62 3.09 -15.87 -2.28
C LEU A 62 2.25 -14.93 -1.42
N VAL A 63 2.47 -14.92 -0.10
CA VAL A 63 1.72 -14.04 0.82
C VAL A 63 2.16 -12.57 0.67
N LEU A 64 3.47 -12.32 0.50
CA LEU A 64 3.97 -10.99 0.15
C LEU A 64 3.31 -10.49 -1.14
N GLY A 65 3.42 -11.30 -2.20
CA GLY A 65 2.91 -10.95 -3.53
C GLY A 65 1.41 -10.71 -3.51
N SER A 66 0.63 -11.58 -2.87
CA SER A 66 -0.83 -11.41 -2.78
C SER A 66 -1.23 -10.17 -1.97
N SER A 67 -0.53 -9.87 -0.87
CA SER A 67 -0.80 -8.68 -0.04
C SER A 67 -0.48 -7.39 -0.80
N ALA A 68 0.63 -7.37 -1.53
CA ALA A 68 1.04 -6.23 -2.35
C ALA A 68 0.09 -6.02 -3.54
N VAL A 69 -0.30 -7.09 -4.25
CA VAL A 69 -1.27 -7.02 -5.36
C VAL A 69 -2.64 -6.56 -4.86
N LEU A 70 -3.12 -7.05 -3.71
CA LEU A 70 -4.39 -6.61 -3.13
C LEU A 70 -4.35 -5.10 -2.80
N THR A 71 -3.24 -4.63 -2.23
CA THR A 71 -3.03 -3.20 -1.94
C THR A 71 -3.08 -2.35 -3.21
N MET A 72 -2.40 -2.80 -4.28
CA MET A 72 -2.44 -2.14 -5.59
C MET A 72 -3.85 -2.06 -6.16
N ILE A 73 -4.58 -3.18 -6.17
CA ILE A 73 -5.95 -3.23 -6.71
C ILE A 73 -6.85 -2.26 -5.95
N VAL A 74 -6.79 -2.27 -4.61
CA VAL A 74 -7.61 -1.36 -3.81
C VAL A 74 -7.24 0.09 -4.05
N ALA A 75 -5.94 0.42 -4.11
CA ALA A 75 -5.51 1.78 -4.42
C ALA A 75 -6.05 2.27 -5.78
N ILE A 76 -5.95 1.44 -6.83
CA ILE A 76 -6.48 1.77 -8.16
C ILE A 76 -7.99 1.96 -8.10
N VAL A 77 -8.72 1.00 -7.52
CA VAL A 77 -10.19 1.04 -7.46
C VAL A 77 -10.68 2.25 -6.67
N THR A 78 -10.05 2.56 -5.53
CA THR A 78 -10.42 3.72 -4.72
C THR A 78 -10.19 5.03 -5.48
N CYS A 79 -9.04 5.18 -6.16
CA CYS A 79 -8.80 6.36 -6.98
C CYS A 79 -9.77 6.46 -8.17
N SER A 80 -10.08 5.34 -8.85
CA SER A 80 -11.06 5.32 -9.95
C SER A 80 -12.46 5.68 -9.48
N GLN A 81 -12.93 5.10 -8.37
CA GLN A 81 -14.25 5.41 -7.82
C GLN A 81 -14.38 6.88 -7.42
N LYS A 82 -13.26 7.49 -6.99
CA LYS A 82 -13.19 8.91 -6.66
C LYS A 82 -13.12 9.81 -7.87
N ALA A 83 -12.44 9.38 -8.94
CA ALA A 83 -12.45 10.07 -10.23
C ALA A 83 -13.86 10.15 -10.85
N ASP A 84 -14.66 9.09 -10.66
CA ASP A 84 -16.04 9.02 -11.15
C ASP A 84 -17.01 9.91 -10.34
N GLN A 85 -16.59 10.40 -9.17
CA GLN A 85 -17.32 11.40 -8.40
C GLN A 85 -16.81 12.79 -8.81
N GLU A 86 -17.70 13.74 -9.16
CA GLU A 86 -17.27 15.11 -9.49
C GLU A 86 -16.40 15.68 -8.36
N ILE A 87 -15.10 15.80 -8.59
CA ILE A 87 -14.15 16.35 -7.63
C ILE A 87 -14.39 17.87 -7.57
N PRO A 88 -14.84 18.42 -6.44
CA PRO A 88 -15.16 19.83 -6.34
C PRO A 88 -13.88 20.67 -6.47
N ARG A 89 -13.69 21.30 -7.63
CA ARG A 89 -12.56 22.21 -7.88
C ARG A 89 -12.61 23.38 -6.91
N ARG A 90 -11.59 23.53 -6.06
CA ARG A 90 -11.52 24.63 -5.09
C ARG A 90 -11.37 25.97 -5.82
N LYS A 91 -12.20 26.95 -5.44
CA LYS A 91 -12.07 28.34 -5.93
C LYS A 91 -10.72 28.91 -5.48
N GLY A 92 -9.82 29.13 -6.43
CA GLY A 92 -8.46 29.65 -6.20
C GLY A 92 -7.32 28.68 -6.59
N HIS A 93 -7.63 27.39 -6.77
CA HIS A 93 -6.67 26.35 -7.15
C HIS A 93 -7.27 25.40 -8.21
N PRO A 94 -7.50 25.87 -9.45
CA PRO A 94 -8.09 25.07 -10.53
C PRO A 94 -7.22 23.88 -10.96
N GLU A 95 -5.97 23.84 -10.56
CA GLU A 95 -5.01 22.75 -10.77
C GLU A 95 -5.30 21.50 -9.93
N LEU A 96 -6.00 21.63 -8.81
CA LEU A 96 -6.38 20.51 -7.94
C LEU A 96 -7.46 19.65 -8.61
N GLY A 97 -7.25 18.34 -8.62
CA GLY A 97 -8.08 17.33 -9.29
C GLY A 97 -7.68 17.03 -10.73
N ARG A 98 -6.71 17.76 -11.30
CA ARG A 98 -6.28 17.56 -12.70
C ARG A 98 -5.63 16.21 -12.95
N TYR A 99 -5.05 15.56 -11.93
CA TYR A 99 -4.47 14.22 -12.10
C TYR A 99 -5.54 13.12 -12.06
N PHE A 100 -6.66 13.36 -11.38
CA PHE A 100 -7.83 12.49 -11.48
C PHE A 100 -8.47 12.56 -12.87
N ASP A 101 -8.45 13.74 -13.51
CA ASP A 101 -8.90 13.92 -14.91
C ASP A 101 -7.99 13.20 -15.93
N GLN A 102 -6.72 12.92 -15.59
CA GLN A 102 -5.78 12.18 -16.46
C GLN A 102 -6.06 10.67 -16.48
N GLY A 103 -6.85 10.15 -15.53
CA GLY A 103 -7.43 8.82 -15.58
C GLY A 103 -6.49 7.65 -15.28
N GLY A 104 -6.81 6.49 -15.87
CA GLY A 104 -6.34 5.17 -15.41
C GLY A 104 -4.82 4.94 -15.42
N SER A 105 -4.05 5.63 -16.27
CA SER A 105 -2.59 5.49 -16.30
C SER A 105 -1.92 6.04 -15.04
N VAL A 106 -2.41 7.17 -14.52
CA VAL A 106 -1.93 7.78 -13.27
C VAL A 106 -2.27 6.88 -12.08
N PHE A 107 -3.51 6.37 -12.04
CA PHE A 107 -3.94 5.46 -10.96
C PHE A 107 -3.16 4.16 -10.96
N PHE A 108 -2.86 3.61 -12.15
CA PHE A 108 -2.03 2.42 -12.27
C PHE A 108 -0.60 2.67 -11.78
N GLY A 109 0.01 3.81 -12.15
CA GLY A 109 1.33 4.22 -11.67
C GLY A 109 1.38 4.32 -10.15
N PHE A 110 0.43 5.02 -9.55
CA PHE A 110 0.31 5.12 -8.10
C PHE A 110 0.01 3.77 -7.43
N GLY A 111 -0.86 2.95 -8.03
CA GLY A 111 -1.11 1.60 -7.56
C GLY A 111 0.16 0.74 -7.54
N PHE A 112 1.03 0.90 -8.53
CA PHE A 112 2.32 0.22 -8.59
C PHE A 112 3.32 0.74 -7.54
N GLU A 113 3.32 2.04 -7.23
CA GLU A 113 4.10 2.57 -6.10
C GLU A 113 3.62 1.97 -4.77
N MET A 114 2.29 1.90 -4.59
CA MET A 114 1.68 1.26 -3.42
C MET A 114 1.98 -0.24 -3.33
N PHE A 115 2.07 -0.94 -4.46
CA PHE A 115 2.54 -2.32 -4.53
C PHE A 115 3.96 -2.46 -3.97
N LEU A 116 4.89 -1.62 -4.43
CA LEU A 116 6.29 -1.65 -3.99
C LEU A 116 6.42 -1.31 -2.51
N LEU A 117 5.71 -0.28 -2.05
CA LEU A 117 5.68 0.11 -0.63
C LEU A 117 5.15 -1.02 0.25
N ALA A 118 4.06 -1.68 -0.16
CA ALA A 118 3.49 -2.82 0.55
C ALA A 118 4.49 -3.99 0.62
N ALA A 119 5.18 -4.30 -0.49
CA ALA A 119 6.19 -5.35 -0.53
C ALA A 119 7.38 -5.07 0.40
N VAL A 120 7.89 -3.83 0.39
CA VAL A 120 8.98 -3.40 1.27
C VAL A 120 8.55 -3.45 2.74
N LEU A 121 7.36 -2.93 3.06
CA LEU A 121 6.85 -2.93 4.42
C LEU A 121 6.65 -4.37 4.93
N PHE A 122 6.07 -5.24 4.10
CA PHE A 122 5.89 -6.65 4.43
C PHE A 122 7.23 -7.33 4.72
N PHE A 123 8.24 -7.06 3.91
CA PHE A 123 9.59 -7.59 4.08
C PHE A 123 10.22 -7.14 5.41
N VAL A 124 10.23 -5.83 5.67
CA VAL A 124 10.81 -5.25 6.89
C VAL A 124 10.11 -5.79 8.15
N LEU A 125 8.78 -5.81 8.15
CA LEU A 125 8.02 -6.34 9.27
C LEU A 125 8.22 -7.84 9.45
N SER A 126 8.29 -8.62 8.36
CA SER A 126 8.62 -10.05 8.42
C SER A 126 10.01 -10.29 9.04
N LEU A 127 11.01 -9.47 8.72
CA LEU A 127 12.32 -9.53 9.36
C LEU A 127 12.25 -9.22 10.85
N ALA A 128 11.47 -8.22 11.24
CA ALA A 128 11.26 -7.90 12.66
C ALA A 128 10.60 -9.07 13.41
N VAL A 129 9.54 -9.66 12.85
CA VAL A 129 8.87 -10.83 13.44
C VAL A 129 9.83 -12.02 13.52
N LYS A 130 10.66 -12.25 12.50
CA LYS A 130 11.67 -13.32 12.53
C LYS A 130 12.62 -13.18 13.72
N ASN A 131 13.15 -11.97 13.94
CA ASN A 131 14.10 -11.72 15.01
C ASN A 131 13.47 -11.84 16.42
N LEU A 132 12.17 -11.60 16.54
CA LEU A 132 11.43 -11.74 17.80
C LEU A 132 10.83 -13.14 18.01
N SER A 133 10.76 -13.97 16.96
CA SER A 133 10.11 -15.27 17.02
C SER A 133 11.00 -16.35 17.63
N THR A 134 10.46 -17.07 18.61
CA THR A 134 11.07 -18.31 19.15
C THR A 134 11.20 -19.42 18.10
N ASN A 135 10.44 -19.33 17.00
CA ASN A 135 10.47 -20.26 15.86
C ASN A 135 11.36 -19.77 14.70
N ASN A 136 12.29 -18.84 14.93
CA ASN A 136 13.23 -18.30 13.93
C ASN A 136 13.76 -19.37 12.94
N ARG A 137 14.18 -20.54 13.44
CA ARG A 137 14.76 -21.62 12.62
C ARG A 137 13.81 -22.20 11.55
N LYS A 138 12.50 -22.00 11.68
CA LYS A 138 11.49 -22.47 10.72
C LYS A 138 11.16 -21.41 9.67
N ILE A 139 11.68 -20.19 9.82
CA ILE A 139 11.45 -19.09 8.90
C ILE A 139 12.46 -19.21 7.76
N PRO A 140 12.01 -19.23 6.50
CA PRO A 140 12.80 -19.70 5.36
C PRO A 140 13.73 -18.64 4.74
N PHE A 141 13.92 -17.51 5.40
CA PHE A 141 14.80 -16.40 5.04
C PHE A 141 15.43 -15.90 6.33
#